data_AF-A0A2E9R6V6-F1
#
_entry.id   AF-A0A2E9R6V6-F1
#
_cell.length_a   1.000
_cell.length_b   1.000
_cell.length_c   1.000
_cell.angle_alpha   90.00
_cell.angle_beta   90.00
_cell.angle_gamma   90.00
#
_symmetry.space_group_name_H-M   'P 1'
#
loop_
_entity.id
_entity.type
_entity.pdbx_description
1 polymer ?
#
loop_
_entity_poly.entity_id
_entity_poly.type
_entity_poly.pdbx_seq_one_letter_code
_entity_poly.pdbx_strand_id
1 'polypeptide(L)'
;MLQIHAWSHTDVGRKRKHNEDFLLVDPSVGLFGVADGMGGYEAGEVASKMVLEGLQQKLRERPELFSDLAPPGTSEKYRRDVRDFLDRSVQELSYQIFSMAQRQGGDFRMGTTLCALVTLKNIAAVIHVGDSRCYLWRTGQVYQATEDHSLVVEQLKSGVITPEEAASSRYKNVITRAVGMADRLQVDLFFVDLQAGDRFLLCSDGLHGYFRGDELGHYLAQDELAIIPRQLIDLANQRGGKDNITGIVVSVEGDEEADFVRQDTQISTGVHVLRSNPLFASMTYPEILKTLPLTLQREFGPGDVVMREGDPATHMYIVEDGSLDIFREGELIANLQSGSYVGEMGIFDREPCSATVIAREPTRCLAMAGDALMSLLRQEPDIGFKIQQSLIVALSQRLRDTSHALAWTRQEWRRSIPQGIEPPSQ
;
A
#
# COMPACT_ATOMS: atom_id res chain seq x y z
N MET A 1 4.78 25.41 1.43
CA MET A 1 5.78 24.35 1.74
C MET A 1 5.26 23.57 2.95
N LEU A 2 5.25 22.24 2.89
CA LEU A 2 4.75 21.41 3.98
C LEU A 2 5.67 21.50 5.20
N GLN A 3 5.09 21.67 6.38
CA GLN A 3 5.73 21.66 7.69
C GLN A 3 5.38 20.35 8.39
N ILE A 4 6.37 19.74 9.03
CA ILE A 4 6.19 18.47 9.73
C ILE A 4 6.34 18.70 11.23
N HIS A 5 5.31 18.33 11.98
CA HIS A 5 5.30 18.33 13.44
C HIS A 5 5.20 16.91 13.94
N ALA A 6 5.84 16.59 15.07
CA ALA A 6 5.73 15.27 15.65
C ALA A 6 5.72 15.32 17.17
N TRP A 7 4.93 14.42 17.75
CA TRP A 7 4.81 14.24 19.19
C TRP A 7 4.88 12.75 19.49
N SER A 8 5.58 12.39 20.55
CA SER A 8 5.85 11.00 20.87
C SER A 8 5.72 10.73 22.35
N HIS A 9 5.38 9.50 22.68
CA HIS A 9 5.43 9.01 24.05
C HIS A 9 5.79 7.53 24.07
N THR A 10 6.42 7.08 25.16
CA THR A 10 6.70 5.68 25.43
C THR A 10 6.54 5.41 26.92
N ASP A 11 6.07 4.22 27.26
CA ASP A 11 5.85 3.75 28.61
C ASP A 11 6.20 2.26 28.72
N VAL A 12 6.77 1.87 29.86
CA VAL A 12 7.13 0.47 30.15
C VAL A 12 5.89 -0.45 30.13
N GLY A 13 4.70 0.10 30.33
CA GLY A 13 3.49 -0.65 30.57
C GLY A 13 3.33 -1.06 32.04
N ARG A 14 2.30 -1.84 32.32
CA ARG A 14 1.96 -2.31 33.68
C ARG A 14 2.58 -3.65 34.06
N LYS A 15 3.04 -4.44 33.08
CA LYS A 15 3.47 -5.84 33.32
C LYS A 15 4.96 -6.10 33.04
N ARG A 16 5.63 -5.22 32.31
CA ARG A 16 7.08 -5.30 32.07
C ARG A 16 7.85 -4.55 33.15
N LYS A 17 9.15 -4.84 33.27
CA LYS A 17 10.09 -4.16 34.19
C LYS A 17 11.04 -3.21 33.47
N HIS A 18 11.29 -3.49 32.20
CA HIS A 18 12.21 -2.75 31.32
C HIS A 18 11.47 -2.36 30.06
N ASN A 19 11.97 -1.33 29.38
CA ASN A 19 11.44 -0.88 28.10
C ASN A 19 12.42 -1.32 27.00
N GLU A 20 12.02 -2.28 26.18
CA GLU A 20 12.78 -2.77 25.03
C GLU A 20 12.39 -2.02 23.74
N ASP A 21 11.30 -1.23 23.78
CA ASP A 21 10.96 -0.30 22.72
C ASP A 21 11.94 0.87 22.67
N PHE A 22 12.22 1.32 21.46
CA PHE A 22 12.90 2.59 21.20
C PHE A 22 12.10 3.42 20.20
N LEU A 23 12.09 4.74 20.41
CA LEU A 23 11.51 5.69 19.49
C LEU A 23 12.54 6.75 19.11
N LEU A 24 12.44 7.26 17.89
CA LEU A 24 13.28 8.35 17.41
C LEU A 24 12.44 9.36 16.64
N VAL A 25 12.60 10.64 17.00
CA VAL A 25 11.96 11.79 16.35
C VAL A 25 13.07 12.78 16.00
N ASP A 26 13.42 12.87 14.73
CA ASP A 26 14.44 13.79 14.22
C ASP A 26 13.94 14.49 12.93
N PRO A 27 13.21 15.62 13.08
CA PRO A 27 12.76 16.40 11.94
C PRO A 27 13.90 16.95 11.07
N SER A 28 15.13 17.07 11.58
CA SER A 28 16.27 17.61 10.82
C SER A 28 16.71 16.72 9.67
N VAL A 29 16.43 15.42 9.78
CA VAL A 29 16.62 14.42 8.72
C VAL A 29 15.30 13.73 8.35
N GLY A 30 14.17 14.35 8.71
CA GLY A 30 12.83 13.85 8.41
C GLY A 30 12.52 12.45 8.95
N LEU A 31 13.22 11.96 9.98
CA LEU A 31 13.10 10.58 10.47
C LEU A 31 12.20 10.51 11.70
N PHE A 32 11.17 9.67 11.63
CA PHE A 32 10.30 9.31 12.74
C PHE A 32 10.19 7.80 12.77
N GLY A 33 10.47 7.14 13.90
CA GLY A 33 10.45 5.69 13.93
C GLY A 33 10.24 5.08 15.30
N VAL A 34 9.60 3.91 15.29
CA VAL A 34 9.37 3.05 16.45
C VAL A 34 10.00 1.69 16.14
N ALA A 35 10.69 1.12 17.12
CA ALA A 35 11.30 -0.19 17.04
C ALA A 35 11.03 -0.93 18.35
N ASP A 36 10.41 -2.10 18.26
CA ASP A 36 10.07 -2.99 19.37
C ASP A 36 11.13 -4.09 19.46
N GLY A 37 11.97 -3.98 20.50
CA GLY A 37 13.13 -4.83 20.72
C GLY A 37 12.75 -6.19 21.28
N MET A 38 13.34 -7.25 20.73
CA MET A 38 13.15 -8.62 21.20
C MET A 38 14.49 -9.33 21.43
N GLY A 39 14.56 -10.10 22.51
CA GLY A 39 15.73 -10.89 22.88
C GLY A 39 15.77 -11.20 24.37
N GLY A 40 16.65 -12.10 24.80
CA GLY A 40 16.89 -12.33 26.24
C GLY A 40 17.99 -11.41 26.78
N TYR A 41 17.97 -11.09 28.09
CA TYR A 41 19.01 -10.33 28.79
C TYR A 41 19.36 -8.96 28.17
N GLU A 42 18.40 -8.02 28.10
CA GLU A 42 18.58 -6.63 27.60
C GLU A 42 19.02 -6.52 26.13
N ALA A 43 18.94 -7.62 25.36
CA ALA A 43 19.29 -7.60 23.94
C ALA A 43 18.30 -6.77 23.10
N GLY A 44 17.02 -6.75 23.48
CA GLY A 44 15.97 -6.04 22.74
C GLY A 44 16.22 -4.54 22.66
N GLU A 45 16.47 -3.88 23.80
CA GLU A 45 16.75 -2.43 23.86
C GLU A 45 17.98 -2.03 23.03
N VAL A 46 18.98 -2.92 22.94
CA VAL A 46 20.18 -2.67 22.14
C VAL A 46 19.84 -2.73 20.65
N ALA A 47 19.06 -3.72 20.21
CA ALA A 47 18.65 -3.85 18.82
C ALA A 47 17.78 -2.68 18.35
N SER A 48 16.74 -2.34 19.10
CA SER A 48 15.78 -1.29 18.76
C SER A 48 16.44 0.08 18.68
N LYS A 49 17.39 0.36 19.58
CA LYS A 49 18.22 1.56 19.53
C LYS A 49 19.18 1.56 18.34
N MET A 50 19.93 0.48 18.12
CA MET A 50 20.91 0.39 17.04
C MET A 50 20.30 0.62 15.65
N VAL A 51 19.11 0.06 15.38
CA VAL A 51 18.49 0.22 14.07
C VAL A 51 18.05 1.66 13.80
N LEU A 52 17.44 2.34 14.78
CA LEU A 52 16.93 3.70 14.59
C LEU A 52 18.05 4.75 14.59
N GLU A 53 19.02 4.67 15.52
CA GLU A 53 20.18 5.57 15.53
C GLU A 53 21.08 5.35 14.31
N GLY A 54 21.26 4.09 13.90
CA GLY A 54 21.99 3.76 12.69
C GLY A 54 21.34 4.34 11.43
N LEU A 55 20.01 4.24 11.31
CA LEU A 55 19.28 4.83 10.18
C LEU A 55 19.37 6.37 10.20
N GLN A 56 19.25 7.00 11.37
CA GLN A 56 19.45 8.44 11.55
C GLN A 56 20.83 8.87 11.04
N GLN A 57 21.89 8.14 11.42
CA GLN A 57 23.25 8.44 11.01
C GLN A 57 23.43 8.32 9.50
N LYS A 58 22.89 7.24 8.88
CA LYS A 58 22.92 7.05 7.43
C LYS A 58 22.24 8.21 6.69
N LEU A 59 21.11 8.70 7.19
CA LEU A 59 20.40 9.84 6.59
C LEU A 59 21.19 11.15 6.71
N ARG A 60 21.86 11.39 7.85
CA ARG A 60 22.74 12.57 8.02
C ARG A 60 23.91 12.59 7.03
N GLU A 61 24.39 11.44 6.61
CA GLU A 61 25.45 11.30 5.60
C GLU A 61 24.99 11.60 4.17
N ARG A 62 23.68 11.75 3.95
CA ARG A 62 23.07 11.98 2.63
C ARG A 62 22.13 13.21 2.62
N PRO A 63 22.61 14.41 3.00
CA PRO A 63 21.77 15.61 3.07
C PRO A 63 21.15 15.99 1.71
N GLU A 64 21.76 15.58 0.60
CA GLU A 64 21.24 15.85 -0.74
C GLU A 64 19.90 15.16 -1.02
N LEU A 65 19.54 14.10 -0.29
CA LEU A 65 18.22 13.47 -0.39
C LEU A 65 17.11 14.45 0.02
N PHE A 66 17.42 15.43 0.86
CA PHE A 66 16.49 16.45 1.35
C PHE A 66 16.58 17.77 0.56
N SER A 67 17.50 17.86 -0.42
CA SER A 67 17.75 19.09 -1.18
C SER A 67 16.73 19.35 -2.30
N ASP A 68 16.66 20.58 -2.80
CA ASP A 68 15.68 21.05 -3.78
C ASP A 68 15.74 20.44 -5.20
N LEU A 69 16.57 19.42 -5.41
CA LEU A 69 17.04 18.99 -6.73
C LEU A 69 16.17 17.93 -7.45
N ALA A 70 14.97 17.60 -6.96
CA ALA A 70 14.04 16.74 -7.71
C ALA A 70 13.06 17.59 -8.54
N PRO A 71 13.33 17.87 -9.83
CA PRO A 71 12.38 18.60 -10.67
C PRO A 71 11.07 17.81 -10.88
N PRO A 72 9.95 18.50 -11.09
CA PRO A 72 8.68 17.87 -11.44
C PRO A 72 8.85 16.91 -12.64
N GLY A 73 8.36 15.68 -12.52
CA GLY A 73 8.50 14.65 -13.55
C GLY A 73 9.72 13.71 -13.42
N THR A 74 10.56 13.87 -12.40
CA THR A 74 11.65 12.90 -12.05
C THR A 74 11.31 11.96 -10.88
N SER A 75 10.05 11.92 -10.45
CA SER A 75 9.58 11.24 -9.24
C SER A 75 10.00 9.77 -9.16
N GLU A 76 9.92 9.02 -10.27
CA GLU A 76 10.17 7.58 -10.24
C GLU A 76 11.66 7.23 -10.06
N LYS A 77 12.56 7.94 -10.75
CA LYS A 77 14.00 7.73 -10.56
C LYS A 77 14.42 8.14 -9.16
N TYR A 78 13.94 9.29 -8.68
CA TYR A 78 14.24 9.76 -7.33
C TYR A 78 13.72 8.79 -6.26
N ARG A 79 12.46 8.32 -6.36
CA ARG A 79 11.89 7.29 -5.49
C ARG A 79 12.70 6.00 -5.52
N ARG A 80 13.19 5.58 -6.69
CA ARG A 80 14.06 4.41 -6.81
C ARG A 80 15.40 4.61 -6.09
N ASP A 81 16.09 5.72 -6.35
CA ASP A 81 17.40 6.02 -5.75
C ASP A 81 17.29 6.11 -4.21
N VAL A 82 16.21 6.72 -3.71
CA VAL A 82 15.88 6.77 -2.27
C VAL A 82 15.59 5.37 -1.73
N ARG A 83 14.74 4.59 -2.41
CA ARG A 83 14.40 3.21 -2.00
C ARG A 83 15.64 2.35 -1.88
N ASP A 84 16.50 2.35 -2.90
CA ASP A 84 17.73 1.55 -2.94
C ASP A 84 18.69 1.95 -1.81
N PHE A 85 18.76 3.25 -1.50
CA PHE A 85 19.57 3.74 -0.37
C PHE A 85 19.02 3.29 0.99
N LEU A 86 17.71 3.48 1.21
CA LEU A 86 17.04 3.12 2.46
C LEU A 86 17.05 1.61 2.70
N ASP A 87 16.71 0.81 1.70
CA ASP A 87 16.75 -0.66 1.77
C ASP A 87 18.18 -1.11 2.13
N ARG A 88 19.19 -0.67 1.38
CA ARG A 88 20.59 -1.02 1.68
C ARG A 88 21.00 -0.62 3.09
N SER A 89 20.59 0.56 3.56
CA SER A 89 20.90 1.02 4.91
C SER A 89 20.31 0.10 5.97
N VAL A 90 19.04 -0.32 5.80
CA VAL A 90 18.37 -1.26 6.72
C VAL A 90 18.99 -2.65 6.65
N GLN A 91 19.37 -3.14 5.46
CA GLN A 91 20.07 -4.42 5.30
C GLN A 91 21.41 -4.43 6.05
N GLU A 92 22.21 -3.36 5.90
CA GLU A 92 23.50 -3.20 6.58
C GLU A 92 23.34 -3.20 8.10
N LEU A 93 22.35 -2.46 8.62
CA LEU A 93 22.06 -2.39 10.05
C LEU A 93 21.55 -3.74 10.60
N SER A 94 20.69 -4.42 9.85
CA SER A 94 20.23 -5.77 10.20
C SER A 94 21.40 -6.74 10.30
N TYR A 95 22.32 -6.71 9.32
CA TYR A 95 23.50 -7.57 9.33
C TYR A 95 24.46 -7.27 10.49
N GLN A 96 24.59 -6.00 10.89
CA GLN A 96 25.38 -5.61 12.06
C GLN A 96 24.79 -6.18 13.36
N ILE A 97 23.49 -6.05 13.56
CA ILE A 97 22.77 -6.60 14.72
C ILE A 97 22.90 -8.13 14.74
N PHE A 98 22.65 -8.80 13.61
CA PHE A 98 22.82 -10.24 13.46
C PHE A 98 24.25 -10.70 13.81
N SER A 99 25.26 -10.03 13.26
CA SER A 99 26.67 -10.35 13.50
C SER A 99 27.08 -10.15 14.96
N MET A 100 26.52 -9.15 15.64
CA MET A 100 26.77 -8.93 17.06
C MET A 100 26.18 -10.05 17.91
N ALA A 101 24.96 -10.52 17.59
CA ALA A 101 24.34 -11.66 18.27
C ALA A 101 25.18 -12.94 18.11
N GLN A 102 25.65 -13.23 16.88
CA GLN A 102 26.48 -14.40 16.59
C GLN A 102 27.81 -14.42 17.36
N ARG A 103 28.41 -13.26 17.64
CA ARG A 103 29.67 -13.16 18.39
C ARG A 103 29.52 -13.49 19.88
N GLN A 104 28.34 -13.28 20.46
CA GLN A 104 28.10 -13.68 21.85
C GLN A 104 27.99 -15.20 22.01
N GLY A 105 27.62 -15.91 20.95
CA GLY A 105 27.54 -17.37 20.91
C GLY A 105 26.35 -17.97 21.66
N GLY A 106 26.18 -19.29 21.54
CA GLY A 106 25.07 -20.03 22.14
C GLY A 106 23.72 -19.69 21.51
N ASP A 107 22.65 -19.71 22.33
CA ASP A 107 21.27 -19.39 21.92
C ASP A 107 20.96 -17.87 22.01
N PHE A 108 21.98 -17.02 22.11
CA PHE A 108 21.77 -15.57 22.23
C PHE A 108 21.15 -15.02 20.94
N ARG A 109 20.00 -14.39 21.09
CA ARG A 109 19.27 -13.74 19.98
C ARG A 109 18.96 -12.31 20.37
N MET A 110 19.16 -11.44 19.39
CA MET A 110 18.93 -10.00 19.47
C MET A 110 18.29 -9.55 18.16
N GLY A 111 17.09 -9.00 18.25
CA GLY A 111 16.39 -8.47 17.09
C GLY A 111 15.42 -7.37 17.48
N THR A 112 14.79 -6.78 16.49
CA THR A 112 13.80 -5.72 16.71
C THR A 112 12.86 -5.63 15.52
N THR A 113 11.65 -5.11 15.73
CA THR A 113 10.84 -4.56 14.65
C THR A 113 11.45 -3.24 14.17
N LEU A 114 10.97 -2.74 13.04
CA LEU A 114 11.22 -1.38 12.55
C LEU A 114 9.96 -0.88 11.86
N CYS A 115 9.38 0.20 12.37
CA CYS A 115 8.37 0.99 11.67
C CYS A 115 8.86 2.44 11.62
N ALA A 116 9.21 2.93 10.45
CA ALA A 116 9.75 4.28 10.29
C ALA A 116 9.11 5.03 9.11
N LEU A 117 9.02 6.34 9.27
CA LEU A 117 8.59 7.32 8.29
C LEU A 117 9.77 8.27 8.02
N VAL A 118 10.21 8.37 6.77
CA VAL A 118 11.25 9.30 6.32
C VAL A 118 10.61 10.33 5.40
N THR A 119 10.41 11.56 5.89
CA THR A 119 9.81 12.64 5.12
C THR A 119 10.84 13.32 4.21
N LEU A 120 10.52 13.38 2.92
CA LEU A 120 11.34 13.92 1.85
C LEU A 120 10.50 14.96 1.10
N LYS A 121 10.43 16.17 1.67
CA LYS A 121 9.58 17.28 1.17
C LYS A 121 8.09 16.92 1.08
N ASN A 122 7.63 16.54 -0.11
CA ASN A 122 6.23 16.25 -0.44
C ASN A 122 5.94 14.75 -0.52
N ILE A 123 6.93 13.89 -0.26
CA ILE A 123 6.73 12.45 -0.15
C ILE A 123 7.26 11.97 1.21
N ALA A 124 6.77 10.81 1.66
CA ALA A 124 7.38 10.08 2.76
C ALA A 124 7.61 8.63 2.36
N ALA A 125 8.78 8.10 2.72
CA ALA A 125 9.06 6.68 2.65
C ALA A 125 8.61 6.02 3.95
N VAL A 126 7.79 4.98 3.86
CA VAL A 126 7.47 4.09 4.99
C VAL A 126 8.37 2.87 4.89
N ILE A 127 9.05 2.56 5.99
CA ILE A 127 9.93 1.41 6.15
C ILE A 127 9.33 0.51 7.22
N HIS A 128 9.08 -0.75 6.89
CA HIS A 128 8.39 -1.67 7.78
C HIS A 128 9.03 -3.06 7.83
N VAL A 129 9.25 -3.54 9.06
CA VAL A 129 9.68 -4.89 9.41
C VAL A 129 9.07 -5.27 10.75
N GLY A 130 8.25 -6.32 10.79
CA GLY A 130 7.71 -6.87 12.04
C GLY A 130 6.22 -6.57 12.13
N ASP A 131 5.72 -6.35 13.33
CA ASP A 131 4.30 -6.11 13.59
C ASP A 131 4.01 -4.73 14.20
N SER A 132 5.02 -3.89 14.44
CA SER A 132 4.79 -2.46 14.71
C SER A 132 4.18 -1.77 13.50
N ARG A 133 3.22 -0.86 13.72
CA ARG A 133 2.33 -0.35 12.66
C ARG A 133 2.49 1.12 12.38
N CYS A 134 2.26 1.48 11.12
CA CYS A 134 1.99 2.85 10.68
C CYS A 134 0.52 2.97 10.26
N TYR A 135 -0.18 3.97 10.79
CA TYR A 135 -1.52 4.37 10.38
C TYR A 135 -1.47 5.74 9.73
N LEU A 136 -2.28 5.96 8.69
CA LEU A 136 -2.51 7.25 8.04
C LEU A 136 -3.95 7.67 8.29
N TRP A 137 -4.14 8.83 8.91
CA TRP A 137 -5.39 9.55 8.92
C TRP A 137 -5.35 10.61 7.82
N ARG A 138 -6.30 10.51 6.88
CA ARG A 138 -6.44 11.41 5.74
C ARG A 138 -7.93 11.56 5.44
N THR A 139 -8.36 12.80 5.19
CA THR A 139 -9.75 13.15 4.83
C THR A 139 -10.79 12.51 5.76
N GLY A 140 -10.51 12.48 7.07
CA GLY A 140 -11.42 11.95 8.09
C GLY A 140 -11.46 10.42 8.20
N GLN A 141 -10.61 9.69 7.49
CA GLN A 141 -10.54 8.23 7.50
C GLN A 141 -9.18 7.75 8.00
N VAL A 142 -9.16 6.63 8.73
CA VAL A 142 -7.92 5.97 9.18
C VAL A 142 -7.65 4.76 8.32
N TYR A 143 -6.41 4.64 7.87
CA TYR A 143 -5.91 3.52 7.10
C TYR A 143 -4.70 2.92 7.78
N GLN A 144 -4.65 1.60 7.91
CA GLN A 144 -3.41 0.92 8.30
C GLN A 144 -2.50 0.87 7.06
N ALA A 145 -1.39 1.60 7.11
CA ALA A 145 -0.46 1.74 5.99
C ALA A 145 0.52 0.58 5.89
N THR A 146 0.77 -0.15 6.99
CA THR A 146 1.63 -1.34 7.04
C THR A 146 0.82 -2.61 7.25
N GLU A 147 1.37 -3.76 6.89
CA GLU A 147 0.74 -5.06 7.13
C GLU A 147 1.71 -5.94 7.93
N ASP A 148 1.26 -6.45 9.08
CA ASP A 148 2.12 -7.14 10.02
C ASP A 148 2.79 -8.36 9.40
N HIS A 149 4.11 -8.46 9.62
CA HIS A 149 4.88 -9.67 9.34
C HIS A 149 4.71 -10.68 10.48
N SER A 150 3.51 -11.24 10.59
CA SER A 150 3.15 -12.25 11.59
C SER A 150 2.69 -13.56 10.97
N LEU A 151 2.86 -14.65 11.71
CA LEU A 151 2.48 -16.00 11.27
C LEU A 151 0.98 -16.07 10.92
N VAL A 152 0.15 -15.36 11.69
CA VAL A 152 -1.29 -15.32 11.48
C VAL A 152 -1.66 -14.63 10.16
N VAL A 153 -0.99 -13.53 9.82
CA VAL A 153 -1.18 -12.85 8.53
C VAL A 153 -0.74 -13.74 7.36
N GLU A 154 0.40 -14.42 7.48
CA GLU A 154 0.88 -15.34 6.44
C GLU A 154 -0.05 -16.55 6.25
N GLN A 155 -0.60 -17.10 7.35
CA GLN A 155 -1.58 -18.19 7.30
C GLN A 155 -2.90 -17.76 6.65
N LEU A 156 -3.34 -16.52 6.91
CA LEU A 156 -4.52 -15.94 6.25
C LEU A 156 -4.28 -15.81 4.75
N LYS A 157 -3.14 -15.22 4.35
CA LYS A 157 -2.77 -15.01 2.94
C LYS A 157 -2.69 -16.32 2.16
N SER A 158 -2.16 -17.37 2.79
CA SER A 158 -2.05 -18.71 2.18
C SER A 158 -3.36 -19.51 2.24
N GLY A 159 -4.42 -18.98 2.84
CA GLY A 159 -5.71 -19.67 2.99
C GLY A 159 -5.66 -20.86 3.97
N VAL A 160 -4.65 -20.93 4.83
CA VAL A 160 -4.48 -21.99 5.84
C VAL A 160 -5.48 -21.82 6.98
N ILE A 161 -5.86 -20.57 7.30
CA ILE A 161 -6.83 -20.25 8.34
C ILE A 161 -7.86 -19.22 7.85
N THR A 162 -9.03 -19.19 8.47
CA THR A 162 -10.04 -18.15 8.23
C THR A 162 -9.81 -16.89 9.09
N PRO A 163 -10.42 -15.74 8.74
CA PRO A 163 -10.38 -14.53 9.57
C PRO A 163 -10.81 -14.74 11.02
N GLU A 164 -11.81 -15.59 11.26
CA GLU A 164 -12.31 -15.94 12.60
C GLU A 164 -11.29 -16.75 13.39
N GLU A 165 -10.60 -17.68 12.73
CA GLU A 165 -9.52 -18.48 13.34
C GLU A 165 -8.30 -17.61 13.64
N ALA A 166 -7.95 -16.69 12.75
CA ALA A 166 -6.87 -15.72 12.95
C ALA A 166 -7.09 -14.86 14.20
N ALA A 167 -8.31 -14.32 14.37
CA ALA A 167 -8.65 -13.45 15.50
C ALA A 167 -8.50 -14.15 16.87
N SER A 168 -8.65 -15.47 16.91
CA SER A 168 -8.55 -16.28 18.13
C SER A 168 -7.23 -17.07 18.24
N SER A 169 -6.32 -16.90 17.28
CA SER A 169 -5.08 -17.67 17.21
C SER A 169 -4.15 -17.40 18.40
N ARG A 170 -3.58 -18.48 18.93
CA ARG A 170 -2.53 -18.41 19.96
C ARG A 170 -1.19 -17.88 19.43
N TYR A 171 -1.04 -17.82 18.10
CA TYR A 171 0.20 -17.44 17.42
C TYR A 171 0.20 -15.98 16.93
N LYS A 172 -0.77 -15.18 17.36
CA LYS A 172 -0.92 -13.78 16.92
C LYS A 172 0.30 -12.88 17.19
N ASN A 173 1.13 -13.21 18.18
CA ASN A 173 2.35 -12.46 18.52
C ASN A 173 3.61 -13.13 17.95
N VAL A 174 3.49 -14.12 17.07
CA VAL A 174 4.65 -14.76 16.42
C VAL A 174 4.94 -13.99 15.14
N ILE A 175 5.99 -13.17 15.17
CA ILE A 175 6.47 -12.48 13.99
C ILE A 175 7.30 -13.40 13.09
N THR A 176 7.28 -13.13 11.79
CA THR A 176 7.99 -13.90 10.75
C THR A 176 9.17 -13.13 10.17
N ARG A 177 9.25 -11.81 10.41
CA ARG A 177 10.36 -10.95 10.00
C ARG A 177 10.75 -10.00 11.13
N ALA A 178 12.05 -9.92 11.41
CA ALA A 178 12.64 -8.97 12.35
C ALA A 178 14.05 -8.59 11.92
N VAL A 179 14.43 -7.35 12.21
CA VAL A 179 15.78 -6.83 12.00
C VAL A 179 16.75 -7.60 12.90
N GLY A 180 17.88 -8.05 12.35
CA GLY A 180 18.91 -8.75 13.10
C GLY A 180 18.69 -10.24 13.35
N MET A 181 17.56 -10.82 12.89
CA MET A 181 17.25 -12.24 13.11
C MET A 181 17.72 -13.21 12.03
N ALA A 182 18.09 -12.70 10.85
CA ALA A 182 18.60 -13.48 9.73
C ALA A 182 19.71 -12.74 8.99
N ASP A 183 20.48 -13.47 8.19
CA ASP A 183 21.55 -12.94 7.34
C ASP A 183 21.00 -12.06 6.20
N ARG A 184 19.76 -12.33 5.76
CA ARG A 184 19.01 -11.54 4.79
C ARG A 184 17.67 -11.12 5.39
N LEU A 185 17.37 -9.84 5.28
CA LEU A 185 16.12 -9.27 5.72
C LEU A 185 15.25 -8.94 4.49
N GLN A 186 13.95 -9.17 4.58
CA GLN A 186 13.00 -8.61 3.63
C GLN A 186 12.37 -7.38 4.27
N VAL A 187 12.57 -6.21 3.64
CA VAL A 187 12.06 -4.92 4.11
C VAL A 187 10.90 -4.51 3.23
N ASP A 188 9.77 -4.17 3.85
CA ASP A 188 8.66 -3.56 3.15
C ASP A 188 8.89 -2.05 3.10
N LEU A 189 9.13 -1.51 1.90
CA LEU A 189 9.42 -0.10 1.67
C LEU A 189 8.55 0.45 0.54
N PHE A 190 7.73 1.44 0.86
CA PHE A 190 6.86 2.10 -0.10
C PHE A 190 6.78 3.61 0.18
N PHE A 191 6.23 4.36 -0.78
CA PHE A 191 6.12 5.81 -0.70
C PHE A 191 4.68 6.25 -0.55
N VAL A 192 4.49 7.33 0.20
CA VAL A 192 3.22 8.05 0.33
C VAL A 192 3.46 9.49 -0.08
N ASP A 193 2.64 10.00 -0.99
CA ASP A 193 2.62 11.43 -1.30
C ASP A 193 1.94 12.18 -0.14
N LEU A 194 2.65 13.13 0.45
CA LEU A 194 2.21 13.89 1.63
C LEU A 194 1.24 14.99 1.22
N GLN A 195 0.20 15.15 2.03
CA GLN A 195 -0.84 16.16 1.88
C GLN A 195 -0.95 17.00 3.13
N ALA A 196 -1.34 18.28 2.98
CA ALA A 196 -1.67 19.10 4.12
C ALA A 196 -2.85 18.46 4.88
N GLY A 197 -2.74 18.39 6.20
CA GLY A 197 -3.72 17.73 7.07
C GLY A 197 -3.50 16.24 7.27
N ASP A 198 -2.54 15.60 6.58
CA ASP A 198 -2.18 14.21 6.88
C ASP A 198 -1.69 14.07 8.31
N ARG A 199 -2.14 13.00 8.97
CA ARG A 199 -1.66 12.61 10.30
C ARG A 199 -1.25 11.15 10.31
N PHE A 200 -0.03 10.85 10.70
CA PHE A 200 0.47 9.49 10.84
C PHE A 200 0.55 9.11 12.31
N LEU A 201 0.25 7.84 12.62
CA LEU A 201 0.57 7.21 13.90
C LEU A 201 1.51 6.04 13.64
N LEU A 202 2.73 6.11 14.17
CA LEU A 202 3.66 4.97 14.24
C LEU A 202 3.59 4.41 15.67
N CYS A 203 3.45 3.09 15.83
CA CYS A 203 3.31 2.51 17.17
C CYS A 203 3.74 1.04 17.27
N SER A 204 4.16 0.62 18.46
CA SER A 204 4.44 -0.79 18.81
C SER A 204 3.16 -1.59 19.07
N ASP A 205 3.30 -2.91 19.20
CA ASP A 205 2.17 -3.84 19.40
C ASP A 205 1.45 -3.62 20.74
N GLY A 206 2.20 -3.18 21.75
CA GLY A 206 1.67 -2.82 23.05
C GLY A 206 0.76 -1.60 23.01
N LEU A 207 0.72 -0.84 21.91
CA LEU A 207 -0.30 0.17 21.67
C LEU A 207 -1.45 -0.36 20.82
N HIS A 208 -1.19 -0.77 19.58
CA HIS A 208 -2.28 -1.11 18.65
C HIS A 208 -3.05 -2.37 19.05
N GLY A 209 -2.47 -3.24 19.87
CA GLY A 209 -3.13 -4.39 20.47
C GLY A 209 -4.32 -4.04 21.38
N TYR A 210 -4.47 -2.77 21.76
CA TYR A 210 -5.59 -2.29 22.58
C TYR A 210 -6.67 -1.54 21.81
N PHE A 211 -6.47 -1.23 20.53
CA PHE A 211 -7.47 -0.53 19.73
C PHE A 211 -8.69 -1.42 19.43
N ARG A 212 -9.87 -0.82 19.42
CA ARG A 212 -11.17 -1.46 19.17
C ARG A 212 -11.97 -0.61 18.18
N GLY A 213 -12.49 -1.25 17.13
CA GLY A 213 -13.32 -0.59 16.13
C GLY A 213 -12.59 0.59 15.48
N ASP A 214 -13.26 1.74 15.41
CA ASP A 214 -12.81 2.98 14.76
C ASP A 214 -12.34 4.07 15.75
N GLU A 215 -12.07 3.72 17.02
CA GLU A 215 -11.74 4.71 18.05
C GLU A 215 -10.49 5.53 17.72
N LEU A 216 -9.53 4.96 16.98
CA LEU A 216 -8.32 5.64 16.55
C LEU A 216 -8.62 6.88 15.69
N GLY A 217 -9.68 6.83 14.88
CA GLY A 217 -10.11 7.98 14.07
C GLY A 217 -10.55 9.16 14.92
N HIS A 218 -11.16 8.90 16.08
CA HIS A 218 -11.57 9.95 17.02
C HIS A 218 -10.37 10.64 17.68
N TYR A 219 -9.32 9.89 18.00
CA TYR A 219 -8.08 10.47 18.54
C TYR A 219 -7.36 11.30 17.47
N LEU A 220 -7.15 10.72 16.29
CA LEU A 220 -6.42 11.38 15.21
C LEU A 220 -7.20 12.55 14.58
N ALA A 221 -8.49 12.73 14.87
CA ALA A 221 -9.28 13.88 14.43
C ALA A 221 -9.24 15.07 15.40
N GLN A 222 -8.63 14.95 16.59
CA GLN A 222 -8.55 16.05 17.57
C GLN A 222 -7.64 17.18 17.07
N ASP A 223 -7.90 18.43 17.49
CA ASP A 223 -7.04 19.57 17.14
C ASP A 223 -5.73 19.59 17.94
N GLU A 224 -5.78 19.20 19.22
CA GLU A 224 -4.61 19.19 20.10
C GLU A 224 -3.79 17.91 19.91
N LEU A 225 -2.93 17.89 18.89
CA LEU A 225 -2.16 16.68 18.53
C LEU A 225 -1.11 16.28 19.58
N ALA A 226 -0.60 17.24 20.34
CA ALA A 226 0.47 17.04 21.30
C ALA A 226 0.11 16.08 22.45
N ILE A 227 -1.17 15.99 22.81
CA ILE A 227 -1.64 15.14 23.90
C ILE A 227 -1.98 13.72 23.45
N ILE A 228 -2.15 13.49 22.14
CA ILE A 228 -2.63 12.21 21.60
C ILE A 228 -1.72 11.03 21.98
N PRO A 229 -0.37 11.08 21.81
CA PRO A 229 0.47 9.94 22.17
C PRO A 229 0.27 9.52 23.62
N ARG A 230 0.16 10.48 24.55
CA ARG A 230 -0.07 10.20 25.97
C ARG A 230 -1.46 9.62 26.22
N GLN A 231 -2.51 10.18 25.62
CA GLN A 231 -3.88 9.66 25.75
C GLN A 231 -3.97 8.20 25.27
N LEU A 232 -3.35 7.88 24.13
CA LEU A 232 -3.34 6.53 23.57
C LEU A 232 -2.59 5.54 24.48
N ILE A 233 -1.46 5.96 25.06
CA ILE A 233 -0.72 5.14 26.02
C ILE A 233 -1.50 4.94 27.32
N ASP A 234 -2.13 5.98 27.85
CA ASP A 234 -2.97 5.89 29.04
C ASP A 234 -4.15 4.93 28.80
N LEU A 235 -4.75 4.96 27.61
CA LEU A 235 -5.79 4.02 27.17
C LEU A 235 -5.29 2.57 27.18
N ALA A 236 -4.15 2.30 26.56
CA ALA A 236 -3.55 0.96 26.50
C ALA A 236 -3.20 0.44 27.91
N ASN A 237 -2.67 1.30 28.77
CA ASN A 237 -2.38 1.00 30.17
C ASN A 237 -3.64 0.69 30.99
N GLN A 238 -4.73 1.44 30.79
CA GLN A 238 -6.02 1.17 31.44
C GLN A 238 -6.62 -0.18 30.99
N ARG A 239 -6.36 -0.60 29.75
CA ARG A 239 -6.87 -1.85 29.17
C ARG A 239 -5.98 -3.06 29.42
N GLY A 240 -4.83 -2.88 30.06
CA GLY A 240 -4.01 -3.97 30.58
C GLY A 240 -2.52 -3.68 30.65
N GLY A 241 -1.98 -2.88 29.73
CA GLY A 241 -0.56 -2.52 29.67
C GLY A 241 0.39 -3.73 29.79
N LYS A 242 0.10 -4.79 29.02
CA LYS A 242 0.83 -6.05 29.08
C LYS A 242 2.24 -6.00 28.50
N ASP A 243 2.49 -5.05 27.59
CA ASP A 243 3.78 -4.86 26.96
C ASP A 243 4.29 -3.43 27.06
N ASN A 244 5.49 -3.17 26.56
CA ASN A 244 5.99 -1.84 26.28
C ASN A 244 5.08 -1.13 25.27
N ILE A 245 4.84 0.16 25.48
CA ILE A 245 3.83 0.91 24.74
C ILE A 245 4.50 2.15 24.18
N THR A 246 4.60 2.24 22.86
CA THR A 246 5.29 3.34 22.18
C THR A 246 4.45 3.87 21.03
N GLY A 247 4.39 5.19 20.90
CA GLY A 247 3.64 5.86 19.84
C GLY A 247 4.23 7.21 19.43
N ILE A 248 4.23 7.49 18.13
CA ILE A 248 4.59 8.78 17.53
C ILE A 248 3.43 9.23 16.65
N VAL A 249 2.92 10.43 16.88
CA VAL A 249 2.01 11.14 15.98
C VAL A 249 2.83 12.13 15.16
N VAL A 250 2.73 12.05 13.83
CA VAL A 250 3.35 12.98 12.89
C VAL A 250 2.24 13.72 12.14
N SER A 251 2.28 15.04 12.11
CA SER A 251 1.33 15.91 11.39
C SER A 251 2.02 16.61 10.25
N VAL A 252 1.34 16.67 9.10
CA VAL A 252 1.75 17.42 7.93
C VAL A 252 0.86 18.65 7.85
N GLU A 253 1.45 19.82 8.04
CA GLU A 253 0.78 21.11 7.92
C GLU A 253 1.28 21.84 6.68
N GLY A 254 0.50 22.76 6.13
CA GLY A 254 0.92 23.56 4.99
C GLY A 254 -0.21 24.42 4.46
N ASP A 255 0.14 25.52 3.81
CA ASP A 255 -0.82 26.35 3.10
C ASP A 255 -1.37 25.57 1.91
N GLU A 256 -2.70 25.53 1.78
CA GLU A 256 -3.41 25.06 0.59
C GLU A 256 -3.11 26.00 -0.58
N GLU A 257 -1.93 25.88 -1.20
CA GLU A 257 -1.70 26.48 -2.51
C GLU A 257 -2.68 25.83 -3.50
N ALA A 258 -3.28 26.63 -4.40
CA ALA A 258 -4.34 26.18 -5.32
C ALA A 258 -3.92 25.01 -6.25
N ASP A 259 -2.62 24.75 -6.39
CA ASP A 259 -2.08 23.58 -7.09
C ASP A 259 -2.06 22.30 -6.23
N PHE A 260 -1.98 22.41 -4.90
CA PHE A 260 -2.06 21.29 -3.94
C PHE A 260 -3.50 20.80 -3.74
N VAL A 261 -4.50 21.68 -3.74
CA VAL A 261 -5.93 21.31 -3.66
C VAL A 261 -6.36 20.40 -4.84
N ARG A 262 -5.74 20.59 -6.02
CA ARG A 262 -5.93 19.70 -7.18
C ARG A 262 -5.31 18.31 -6.95
N GLN A 263 -4.15 18.26 -6.27
CA GLN A 263 -3.44 17.02 -5.95
C GLN A 263 -4.10 16.23 -4.79
N ASP A 264 -4.69 16.94 -3.81
CA ASP A 264 -5.49 16.39 -2.71
C ASP A 264 -6.70 15.62 -3.24
N THR A 265 -7.39 16.22 -4.22
CA THR A 265 -8.48 15.56 -4.93
C THR A 265 -7.96 14.36 -5.72
N GLN A 266 -6.84 14.47 -6.45
CA GLN A 266 -6.34 13.39 -7.31
C GLN A 266 -5.86 12.13 -6.57
N ILE A 267 -5.16 12.24 -5.44
CA ILE A 267 -4.65 11.04 -4.73
C ILE A 267 -5.75 10.36 -3.92
N SER A 268 -6.59 11.13 -3.21
CA SER A 268 -7.75 10.57 -2.51
C SER A 268 -8.73 9.94 -3.49
N THR A 269 -8.95 10.57 -4.65
CA THR A 269 -9.72 10.01 -5.76
C THR A 269 -9.01 8.80 -6.36
N GLY A 270 -7.69 8.81 -6.54
CA GLY A 270 -6.94 7.69 -7.11
C GLY A 270 -7.01 6.43 -6.24
N VAL A 271 -6.85 6.57 -4.92
CA VAL A 271 -7.08 5.49 -3.95
C VAL A 271 -8.52 4.98 -4.06
N HIS A 272 -9.50 5.88 -4.10
CA HIS A 272 -10.91 5.50 -4.21
C HIS A 272 -11.21 4.76 -5.52
N VAL A 273 -10.70 5.25 -6.66
CA VAL A 273 -10.87 4.66 -7.99
C VAL A 273 -10.26 3.26 -8.04
N LEU A 274 -9.03 3.08 -7.53
CA LEU A 274 -8.41 1.75 -7.47
C LEU A 274 -9.23 0.81 -6.58
N ARG A 275 -9.61 1.23 -5.36
CA ARG A 275 -10.38 0.36 -4.46
C ARG A 275 -11.78 0.01 -4.97
N SER A 276 -12.40 0.90 -5.72
CA SER A 276 -13.72 0.67 -6.34
C SER A 276 -13.62 -0.14 -7.64
N ASN A 277 -12.43 -0.28 -8.23
CA ASN A 277 -12.23 -1.02 -9.47
C ASN A 277 -12.16 -2.54 -9.22
N PRO A 278 -12.87 -3.37 -10.01
CA PRO A 278 -12.90 -4.82 -9.81
C PRO A 278 -11.53 -5.52 -9.84
N LEU A 279 -10.56 -4.97 -10.58
CA LEU A 279 -9.22 -5.54 -10.68
C LEU A 279 -8.41 -5.40 -9.38
N PHE A 280 -8.63 -4.31 -8.64
CA PHE A 280 -7.87 -3.95 -7.43
C PHE A 280 -8.72 -3.98 -6.15
N ALA A 281 -10.01 -4.31 -6.22
CA ALA A 281 -10.95 -4.29 -5.09
C ALA A 281 -10.56 -5.21 -3.91
N SER A 282 -9.80 -6.28 -4.18
CA SER A 282 -9.31 -7.21 -3.16
C SER A 282 -8.02 -6.76 -2.46
N MET A 283 -7.46 -5.62 -2.86
CA MET A 283 -6.20 -5.12 -2.31
C MET A 283 -6.38 -4.46 -0.95
N THR A 284 -5.38 -4.66 -0.10
CA THR A 284 -5.24 -3.94 1.16
C THR A 284 -4.80 -2.50 0.88
N TYR A 285 -4.98 -1.60 1.85
CA TYR A 285 -4.52 -0.22 1.68
C TYR A 285 -3.00 -0.08 1.41
N PRO A 286 -2.11 -0.84 2.08
CA PRO A 286 -0.68 -0.88 1.74
C PRO A 286 -0.43 -1.25 0.27
N GLU A 287 -1.14 -2.25 -0.26
CA GLU A 287 -1.02 -2.67 -1.66
C GLU A 287 -1.50 -1.59 -2.64
N ILE A 288 -2.56 -0.87 -2.29
CA ILE A 288 -3.02 0.30 -3.06
C ILE A 288 -1.97 1.40 -3.06
N LEU A 289 -1.34 1.69 -1.91
CA LEU A 289 -0.25 2.68 -1.82
C LEU A 289 0.99 2.27 -2.62
N LYS A 290 1.28 0.96 -2.75
CA LYS A 290 2.34 0.46 -3.63
C LYS A 290 1.98 0.59 -5.13
N THR A 291 0.68 0.51 -5.45
CA THR A 291 0.17 0.52 -6.84
C THR A 291 -0.04 1.92 -7.38
N LEU A 292 -0.59 2.84 -6.57
CA LEU A 292 -0.98 4.19 -6.98
C LEU A 292 0.17 5.00 -7.62
N PRO A 293 1.42 4.97 -7.11
CA PRO A 293 2.58 5.61 -7.72
C PRO A 293 2.87 5.24 -9.17
N LEU A 294 2.40 4.08 -9.63
CA LEU A 294 2.59 3.57 -10.99
C LEU A 294 1.53 4.05 -11.98
N THR A 295 0.57 4.83 -11.50
CA THR A 295 -0.51 5.40 -12.32
C THR A 295 -0.26 6.87 -12.62
N LEU A 296 -0.71 7.31 -13.79
CA LEU A 296 -0.70 8.71 -14.20
C LEU A 296 -2.12 9.10 -14.64
N GLN A 297 -2.61 10.22 -14.14
CA GLN A 297 -3.90 10.72 -14.61
C GLN A 297 -3.78 11.23 -16.05
N ARG A 298 -4.76 10.88 -16.88
CA ARG A 298 -4.90 11.34 -18.26
C ARG A 298 -6.32 11.86 -18.49
N GLU A 299 -6.41 13.00 -19.15
CA GLU A 299 -7.67 13.61 -19.55
C GLU A 299 -7.86 13.45 -21.06
N PHE A 300 -9.09 13.18 -21.46
CA PHE A 300 -9.50 13.01 -22.85
C PHE A 300 -10.73 13.86 -23.12
N GLY A 301 -10.71 14.61 -24.22
CA GLY A 301 -11.88 15.33 -24.72
C GLY A 301 -12.86 14.40 -25.45
N PRO A 302 -14.12 14.85 -25.67
CA PRO A 302 -15.08 14.09 -26.46
C PRO A 302 -14.54 13.80 -27.87
N GLY A 303 -14.56 12.53 -28.28
CA GLY A 303 -14.04 12.04 -29.55
C GLY A 303 -12.56 11.69 -29.56
N ASP A 304 -11.82 11.96 -28.48
CA ASP A 304 -10.41 11.57 -28.38
C ASP A 304 -10.26 10.05 -28.33
N VAL A 305 -9.27 9.55 -29.07
CA VAL A 305 -8.98 8.12 -29.13
C VAL A 305 -8.01 7.76 -28.00
N VAL A 306 -8.49 6.94 -27.07
CA VAL A 306 -7.70 6.44 -25.93
C VAL A 306 -6.75 5.32 -26.35
N MET A 307 -7.22 4.42 -27.22
CA MET A 307 -6.44 3.35 -27.86
C MET A 307 -7.08 2.96 -29.19
N ARG A 308 -6.27 2.45 -30.14
CA ARG A 308 -6.75 2.00 -31.45
C ARG A 308 -6.60 0.50 -31.58
N GLU A 309 -7.58 -0.13 -32.22
CA GLU A 309 -7.51 -1.53 -32.62
C GLU A 309 -6.26 -1.78 -33.46
N GLY A 310 -5.52 -2.84 -33.15
CA GLY A 310 -4.27 -3.21 -33.83
C GLY A 310 -3.00 -2.50 -33.36
N ASP A 311 -3.11 -1.43 -32.56
CA ASP A 311 -1.93 -0.79 -31.96
C ASP A 311 -1.33 -1.67 -30.85
N PRO A 312 -0.03 -1.57 -30.56
CA PRO A 312 0.58 -2.25 -29.41
C PRO A 312 -0.09 -1.84 -28.08
N ALA A 313 -0.48 -2.83 -27.28
CA ALA A 313 -1.05 -2.61 -25.96
C ALA A 313 0.05 -2.20 -24.95
N THR A 314 0.22 -0.89 -24.78
CA THR A 314 1.29 -0.33 -23.92
C THR A 314 0.78 0.12 -22.54
N HIS A 315 -0.50 0.43 -22.42
CA HIS A 315 -1.12 0.97 -21.21
C HIS A 315 -2.49 0.36 -21.00
N MET A 316 -2.85 0.18 -19.73
CA MET A 316 -4.24 0.01 -19.32
C MET A 316 -4.77 1.31 -18.74
N TYR A 317 -6.09 1.49 -18.82
CA TYR A 317 -6.78 2.68 -18.34
C TYR A 317 -7.91 2.26 -17.41
N ILE A 318 -8.06 2.98 -16.30
CA ILE A 318 -9.18 2.87 -15.37
C ILE A 318 -9.95 4.17 -15.43
N VAL A 319 -11.25 4.12 -15.72
CA VAL A 319 -12.09 5.31 -15.84
C VAL A 319 -12.34 5.87 -14.44
N GLU A 320 -11.86 7.08 -14.18
CA GLU A 320 -12.11 7.81 -12.94
C GLU A 320 -13.46 8.53 -13.04
N ASP A 321 -13.67 9.28 -14.11
CA ASP A 321 -14.84 10.11 -14.35
C ASP A 321 -15.13 10.22 -15.85
N GLY A 322 -16.40 10.29 -16.24
CA GLY A 322 -16.86 10.24 -17.63
C GLY A 322 -17.05 8.82 -18.17
N SER A 323 -17.03 8.67 -19.50
CA SER A 323 -17.31 7.39 -20.16
C SER A 323 -16.52 7.17 -21.45
N LEU A 324 -16.33 5.89 -21.78
CA LEU A 324 -15.61 5.43 -22.97
C LEU A 324 -16.49 4.49 -23.80
N ASP A 325 -16.46 4.66 -25.12
CA ASP A 325 -17.10 3.75 -26.07
C ASP A 325 -16.05 2.82 -26.69
N ILE A 326 -16.34 1.52 -26.73
CA ILE A 326 -15.50 0.48 -27.31
C ILE A 326 -16.05 0.07 -28.67
N PHE A 327 -15.24 0.23 -29.71
CA PHE A 327 -15.53 -0.14 -31.08
C PHE A 327 -14.63 -1.28 -31.55
N ARG A 328 -15.18 -2.27 -32.24
CA ARG A 328 -14.40 -3.31 -32.93
C ARG A 328 -14.94 -3.48 -34.32
N GLU A 329 -14.07 -3.52 -35.32
CA GLU A 329 -14.47 -3.60 -36.73
C GLU A 329 -15.47 -2.48 -37.13
N GLY A 330 -15.42 -1.34 -36.44
CA GLY A 330 -16.31 -0.19 -36.64
C GLY A 330 -17.67 -0.27 -35.93
N GLU A 331 -18.00 -1.37 -35.25
CA GLU A 331 -19.24 -1.52 -34.49
C GLU A 331 -19.03 -1.22 -33.00
N LEU A 332 -19.99 -0.50 -32.39
CA LEU A 332 -19.99 -0.23 -30.96
C LEU A 332 -20.34 -1.51 -30.18
N ILE A 333 -19.40 -2.03 -29.41
CA ILE A 333 -19.56 -3.26 -28.62
C ILE A 333 -20.04 -2.96 -27.20
N ALA A 334 -19.47 -1.94 -26.57
CA ALA A 334 -19.73 -1.66 -25.16
C ALA A 334 -19.46 -0.19 -24.83
N ASN A 335 -20.10 0.26 -23.76
CA ASN A 335 -19.84 1.55 -23.14
C ASN A 335 -19.33 1.30 -21.70
N LEU A 336 -18.21 1.91 -21.35
CA LEU A 336 -17.57 1.84 -20.05
C LEU A 336 -17.86 3.11 -19.25
N GLN A 337 -18.22 2.92 -18.00
CA GLN A 337 -18.52 3.98 -17.02
C GLN A 337 -17.39 4.07 -15.98
N SER A 338 -17.42 5.11 -15.14
CA SER A 338 -16.52 5.26 -14.00
C SER A 338 -16.37 3.97 -13.19
N GLY A 339 -15.13 3.66 -12.79
CA GLY A 339 -14.74 2.40 -12.13
C GLY A 339 -14.42 1.25 -13.09
N SER A 340 -14.79 1.35 -14.38
CA SER A 340 -14.43 0.36 -15.40
C SER A 340 -12.97 0.47 -15.83
N TYR A 341 -12.47 -0.54 -16.54
CA TYR A 341 -11.09 -0.55 -17.04
C TYR A 341 -11.00 -1.19 -18.43
N VAL A 342 -9.92 -0.87 -19.15
CA VAL A 342 -9.63 -1.39 -20.50
C VAL A 342 -8.13 -1.43 -20.78
N GLY A 343 -7.73 -2.26 -21.76
CA GLY A 343 -6.34 -2.41 -22.21
C GLY A 343 -5.53 -3.41 -21.40
N GLU A 344 -6.12 -4.01 -20.37
CA GLU A 344 -5.47 -5.01 -19.53
C GLU A 344 -5.07 -6.25 -20.33
N MET A 345 -5.95 -6.71 -21.23
CA MET A 345 -5.79 -8.00 -21.91
C MET A 345 -4.49 -8.06 -22.71
N GLY A 346 -4.28 -7.06 -23.57
CA GLY A 346 -3.08 -6.94 -24.42
C GLY A 346 -1.76 -6.86 -23.63
N ILE A 347 -1.80 -6.41 -22.37
CA ILE A 347 -0.62 -6.42 -21.51
C ILE A 347 -0.30 -7.84 -21.03
N PHE A 348 -1.32 -8.64 -20.67
CA PHE A 348 -1.14 -9.99 -20.14
C PHE A 348 -0.87 -11.04 -21.23
N ASP A 349 -1.59 -11.00 -22.34
CA ASP A 349 -1.42 -11.96 -23.45
C ASP A 349 -0.38 -11.50 -24.49
N ARG A 350 0.05 -10.23 -24.44
CA ARG A 350 0.99 -9.59 -25.38
C ARG A 350 0.46 -9.47 -26.81
N GLU A 351 -0.85 -9.45 -26.97
CA GLU A 351 -1.51 -9.16 -28.23
C GLU A 351 -1.74 -7.65 -28.43
N PRO A 352 -1.94 -7.19 -29.68
CA PRO A 352 -2.38 -5.83 -29.96
C PRO A 352 -3.74 -5.52 -29.34
N CYS A 353 -4.07 -4.23 -29.23
CA CYS A 353 -5.40 -3.77 -28.81
C CYS A 353 -6.49 -4.43 -29.66
N SER A 354 -7.43 -5.11 -29.02
CA SER A 354 -8.51 -5.86 -29.68
C SER A 354 -9.69 -4.99 -30.14
N ALA A 355 -9.69 -3.71 -29.77
CA ALA A 355 -10.74 -2.74 -30.06
C ALA A 355 -10.18 -1.30 -30.01
N THR A 356 -10.86 -0.40 -30.70
CA THR A 356 -10.66 1.05 -30.60
C THR A 356 -11.51 1.59 -29.46
N VAL A 357 -10.94 2.44 -28.60
CA VAL A 357 -11.65 3.04 -27.47
C VAL A 357 -11.62 4.56 -27.62
N ILE A 358 -12.80 5.17 -27.52
CA ILE A 358 -13.00 6.60 -27.76
C ILE A 358 -13.70 7.22 -26.55
N ALA A 359 -13.24 8.38 -26.11
CA ALA A 359 -13.92 9.15 -25.08
C ALA A 359 -15.24 9.71 -25.61
N ARG A 360 -16.35 9.37 -24.97
CA ARG A 360 -17.69 9.83 -25.39
C ARG A 360 -17.96 11.27 -24.96
N GLU A 361 -17.44 11.62 -23.79
CA GLU A 361 -17.54 12.92 -23.13
C GLU A 361 -16.17 13.30 -22.55
N PRO A 362 -16.01 14.45 -21.86
CA PRO A 362 -14.78 14.73 -21.13
C PRO A 362 -14.54 13.62 -20.11
N THR A 363 -13.47 12.84 -20.30
CA THR A 363 -13.21 11.63 -19.53
C THR A 363 -11.83 11.69 -18.91
N ARG A 364 -11.74 11.33 -17.63
CA ARG A 364 -10.48 11.21 -16.89
C ARG A 364 -10.22 9.76 -16.56
N CYS A 365 -8.97 9.34 -16.76
CA CYS A 365 -8.54 7.98 -16.51
C CYS A 365 -7.24 7.94 -15.70
N LEU A 366 -7.10 6.93 -14.84
CA LEU A 366 -5.80 6.50 -14.35
C LEU A 366 -5.18 5.57 -15.40
N ALA A 367 -4.07 6.00 -16.00
CA ALA A 367 -3.29 5.22 -16.94
C ALA A 367 -2.14 4.51 -16.23
N MET A 368 -1.97 3.21 -16.47
CA MET A 368 -0.86 2.42 -15.94
C MET A 368 -0.10 1.78 -17.11
N ALA A 369 1.20 2.02 -17.18
CA ALA A 369 2.05 1.40 -18.19
C ALA A 369 2.17 -0.11 -17.96
N GLY A 370 2.13 -0.90 -19.03
CA GLY A 370 2.14 -2.35 -18.94
C GLY A 370 3.46 -2.92 -18.38
N ASP A 371 4.59 -2.28 -18.65
CA ASP A 371 5.88 -2.64 -18.08
C ASP A 371 5.96 -2.36 -16.57
N ALA A 372 5.40 -1.23 -16.12
CA ALA A 372 5.27 -0.88 -14.72
C ALA A 372 4.37 -1.88 -13.97
N LEU A 373 3.21 -2.22 -14.54
CA LEU A 373 2.33 -3.26 -14.02
C LEU A 373 3.07 -4.60 -13.91
N MET A 374 3.67 -5.08 -14.99
CA MET A 374 4.40 -6.35 -14.99
C MET A 374 5.61 -6.34 -14.05
N SER A 375 6.22 -5.19 -13.80
CA SER A 375 7.27 -5.04 -12.78
C SER A 375 6.70 -5.16 -11.37
N LEU A 376 5.54 -4.54 -11.09
CA LEU A 376 4.84 -4.65 -9.81
C LEU A 376 4.50 -6.12 -9.51
N LEU A 377 3.89 -6.85 -10.45
CA LEU A 377 3.50 -8.25 -10.23
C LEU A 377 4.70 -9.17 -9.92
N ARG A 378 5.89 -8.83 -10.43
CA ARG A 378 7.13 -9.57 -10.13
C ARG A 378 7.73 -9.21 -8.78
N GLN A 379 7.67 -7.94 -8.40
CA GLN A 379 8.24 -7.44 -7.15
C GLN A 379 7.34 -7.72 -5.95
N GLU A 380 6.03 -7.77 -6.16
CA GLU A 380 4.99 -7.94 -5.14
C GLU A 380 4.08 -9.12 -5.54
N PRO A 381 4.49 -10.37 -5.26
CA PRO A 381 3.75 -11.57 -5.69
C PRO A 381 2.31 -11.65 -5.18
N ASP A 382 2.03 -11.11 -3.98
CA ASP A 382 0.68 -11.08 -3.40
C ASP A 382 -0.26 -10.18 -4.23
N ILE A 383 0.23 -9.01 -4.65
CA ILE A 383 -0.47 -8.12 -5.58
C ILE A 383 -0.67 -8.84 -6.92
N GLY A 384 0.38 -9.52 -7.40
CA GLY A 384 0.36 -10.38 -8.58
C GLY A 384 -0.80 -11.37 -8.57
N PHE A 385 -0.89 -12.16 -7.49
CA PHE A 385 -1.90 -13.18 -7.29
C PHE A 385 -3.31 -12.58 -7.25
N LYS A 386 -3.52 -11.49 -6.49
CA LYS A 386 -4.82 -10.82 -6.38
C LYS A 386 -5.32 -10.29 -7.73
N ILE A 387 -4.45 -9.65 -8.51
CA ILE A 387 -4.80 -9.16 -9.86
C ILE A 387 -5.15 -10.32 -10.78
N GLN A 388 -4.35 -11.38 -10.79
CA GLN A 388 -4.63 -12.57 -11.61
C GLN A 388 -5.95 -13.23 -11.22
N GLN A 389 -6.23 -13.38 -9.93
CA GLN A 389 -7.49 -13.92 -9.43
C GLN A 389 -8.67 -13.04 -9.86
N SER A 390 -8.58 -11.73 -9.73
CA SER A 390 -9.61 -10.79 -10.19
C SER A 390 -9.85 -10.90 -11.70
N LEU A 391 -8.79 -11.03 -12.51
CA LEU A 391 -8.91 -11.26 -13.97
C LEU A 391 -9.58 -12.59 -14.29
N ILE A 392 -9.21 -13.67 -13.62
CA ILE A 392 -9.82 -15.00 -13.81
C ILE A 392 -11.31 -14.93 -13.53
N VAL A 393 -11.72 -14.27 -12.44
CA VAL A 393 -13.13 -14.09 -12.08
C VAL A 393 -13.85 -13.26 -13.15
N ALA A 394 -13.27 -12.12 -13.55
CA ALA A 394 -13.85 -11.23 -14.57
C ALA A 394 -14.01 -11.92 -15.93
N LEU A 395 -12.96 -12.58 -16.43
CA LEU A 395 -12.98 -13.32 -17.69
C LEU A 395 -13.97 -14.49 -17.64
N SER A 396 -14.01 -15.22 -16.52
CA SER A 396 -14.99 -16.30 -16.34
C SER A 396 -16.42 -15.78 -16.38
N GLN A 397 -16.67 -14.59 -15.82
CA GLN A 397 -18.00 -13.97 -15.88
C GLN A 397 -18.35 -13.53 -17.30
N ARG A 398 -17.45 -12.81 -17.98
CA ARG A 398 -17.63 -12.41 -19.39
C ARG A 398 -17.90 -13.63 -20.31
N LEU A 399 -17.21 -14.75 -20.08
CA LEU A 399 -17.40 -15.98 -20.84
C LEU A 399 -18.77 -16.61 -20.57
N ARG A 400 -19.21 -16.66 -19.31
CA ARG A 400 -20.55 -17.13 -18.94
C ARG A 400 -21.62 -16.28 -19.60
N ASP A 401 -21.51 -14.96 -19.52
CA ASP A 401 -22.48 -14.02 -20.09
C ASP A 401 -22.57 -14.18 -21.62
N THR A 402 -21.42 -14.28 -22.30
CA THR A 402 -21.35 -14.55 -23.75
C THR A 402 -21.98 -15.90 -24.10
N SER A 403 -21.70 -16.94 -23.32
CA SER A 403 -22.28 -18.28 -23.52
C SER A 403 -23.79 -18.27 -23.35
N HIS A 404 -24.31 -17.54 -22.35
CA HIS A 404 -25.74 -17.35 -22.15
C HIS A 404 -26.39 -16.58 -23.31
N ALA A 405 -25.76 -15.50 -23.78
CA ALA A 405 -26.23 -14.73 -24.93
C ALA A 405 -26.30 -15.59 -26.21
N LEU A 406 -25.23 -16.34 -26.52
CA LEU A 406 -25.21 -17.25 -27.67
C LEU A 406 -26.27 -18.35 -27.57
N ALA A 407 -26.47 -18.93 -26.38
CA ALA A 407 -27.50 -19.93 -26.15
C ALA A 407 -28.91 -19.36 -26.33
N TRP A 408 -29.16 -18.14 -25.86
CA TRP A 408 -30.40 -17.42 -26.04
C TRP A 408 -30.67 -17.12 -27.52
N THR A 409 -29.71 -16.52 -28.24
CA THR A 409 -29.82 -16.24 -29.68
C THR A 409 -30.08 -17.51 -30.47
N ARG A 410 -29.43 -18.63 -30.14
CA ARG A 410 -29.66 -19.92 -30.79
C ARG A 410 -31.05 -20.49 -30.50
N GLN A 411 -31.61 -20.29 -29.31
CA GLN A 411 -32.98 -20.69 -28.99
C GLN A 411 -34.00 -19.82 -29.72
N GLU A 412 -33.76 -18.52 -29.81
CA GLU A 412 -34.66 -17.59 -30.49
C GLU A 412 -34.65 -17.81 -32.00
N TRP A 413 -33.48 -18.04 -32.59
CA TRP A 413 -33.34 -18.44 -33.98
C TRP A 413 -34.06 -19.76 -34.29
N ARG A 414 -34.00 -20.74 -33.37
CA ARG A 414 -34.79 -21.98 -33.47
C ARG A 414 -36.30 -21.76 -33.36
N ARG A 415 -36.76 -20.74 -32.64
CA ARG A 415 -38.18 -20.37 -32.52
C ARG A 415 -38.68 -19.55 -33.72
N SER A 416 -37.80 -18.82 -34.41
CA SER A 416 -38.15 -18.02 -35.60
C SER A 416 -38.16 -18.82 -36.91
N ILE A 417 -37.68 -20.06 -36.91
CA ILE A 417 -37.83 -20.97 -38.06
C ILE A 417 -39.28 -21.49 -38.07
N PRO A 418 -40.06 -21.27 -39.15
CA PRO A 418 -41.39 -21.86 -39.29
C PRO A 418 -41.30 -23.39 -39.16
N GLN A 419 -42.16 -24.00 -38.34
CA GLN A 419 -42.25 -25.47 -38.29
C GLN A 419 -42.61 -25.98 -39.68
N GLY A 420 -41.63 -26.54 -40.40
CA GLY A 420 -41.85 -27.12 -41.73
C GLY A 420 -40.70 -27.06 -42.73
N ILE A 421 -39.55 -26.45 -42.41
CA ILE A 421 -38.36 -26.52 -43.29
C ILE A 421 -37.32 -27.42 -42.64
N GLU A 422 -37.26 -28.68 -43.10
CA GLU A 422 -36.13 -29.56 -42.82
C GLU A 422 -34.84 -28.96 -43.39
N PRO A 423 -33.71 -29.07 -42.67
CA PRO A 423 -32.42 -28.66 -43.22
C PRO A 423 -32.15 -29.47 -44.51
N PRO A 424 -31.54 -28.87 -45.55
CA PRO A 424 -31.17 -29.63 -46.74
C PRO A 424 -30.20 -30.73 -46.33
N SER A 425 -30.53 -31.96 -46.72
CA SER A 425 -29.65 -33.11 -46.56
C SER A 425 -28.39 -32.91 -47.41
N GLN A 426 -27.30 -32.47 -46.78
CA GLN A 426 -25.99 -33.14 -46.71
C GLN A 426 -24.92 -32.21 -46.15
#